data_AF-A0A2S6IDU0-F1
#
_entry.id   AF-A0A2S6IDU0-F1
#
_cell.length_a   1.000
_cell.length_b   1.000
_cell.length_c   1.000
_cell.angle_alpha   90.00
_cell.angle_beta   90.00
_cell.angle_gamma   90.00
#
_symmetry.space_group_name_H-M   'P 1'
#
loop_
_entity.id
_entity.type
_entity.pdbx_description
1 polymer ?
#
loop_
_entity_poly.entity_id
_entity_poly.type
_entity_poly.pdbx_seq_one_letter_code
_entity_poly.pdbx_strand_id
1 'polypeptide(L)'
;MLRKFSPTIIGNITLVDKVILDLDGKKTWVFHGDVFDASIQHSKWLAKLGGYGYDFLIVFNQLINWFLLRLGKERYSLSKKIKNSVKGAVKFISNFEKTATDLAIENGYDTVICGHIHQPQKRMVYNDKGKVLYLNSGDWIENLTSLEYHNGTWQILTHPPYHKKESSIEVDDIEEINLPSLIASISSPH
;
A
#
# COMPACT_ATOMS: atom_id res chain seq x y z
N MET A 1 22.00 -3.13 2.56
CA MET A 1 21.82 -1.70 2.94
C MET A 1 20.62 -1.61 3.85
N LEU A 2 20.73 -0.84 4.94
CA LEU A 2 20.10 -1.11 6.25
C LEU A 2 18.57 -1.20 6.26
N ARG A 3 18.05 -2.39 6.59
CA ARG A 3 16.76 -2.55 7.29
C ARG A 3 17.07 -2.69 8.79
N LYS A 4 16.97 -1.60 9.55
CA LYS A 4 16.96 -1.60 11.03
C LYS A 4 15.57 -1.14 11.48
N PHE A 5 14.63 -2.08 11.62
CA PHE A 5 13.35 -1.79 12.25
C PHE A 5 13.46 -2.12 13.74
N SER A 6 13.61 -1.06 14.53
CA SER A 6 13.49 -1.03 15.98
C SER A 6 13.23 0.43 16.36
N PRO A 7 12.48 0.70 17.43
CA PRO A 7 11.80 1.98 17.63
C PRO A 7 12.78 3.13 17.47
N THR A 8 12.59 3.91 16.41
CA THR A 8 13.36 5.13 16.15
C THR A 8 12.49 6.30 16.53
N ILE A 9 12.96 7.12 17.47
CA ILE A 9 12.25 8.28 17.97
C ILE A 9 12.94 9.52 17.41
N ILE A 10 12.20 10.34 16.68
CA ILE A 10 12.63 11.62 16.12
C ILE A 10 11.67 12.69 16.65
N GLY A 11 12.05 13.32 17.76
CA GLY A 11 11.14 14.23 18.49
C GLY A 11 9.85 13.52 18.89
N ASN A 12 8.71 14.02 18.39
CA ASN A 12 7.39 13.44 18.65
C ASN A 12 6.98 12.34 17.65
N ILE A 13 7.89 11.95 16.74
CA ILE A 13 7.62 10.92 15.73
C ILE A 13 8.29 9.62 16.17
N THR A 14 7.49 8.56 16.31
CA THR A 14 7.98 7.22 16.64
C THR A 14 7.75 6.28 15.46
N LEU A 15 8.83 5.71 14.94
CA LEU A 15 8.78 4.69 13.89
C LEU A 15 8.78 3.30 14.53
N VAL A 16 7.69 2.56 14.38
CA VAL A 16 7.48 1.21 14.91
C VAL A 16 6.90 0.29 13.84
N ASP A 17 7.19 -1.01 13.93
CA ASP A 17 6.63 -2.02 13.00
C ASP A 17 5.15 -2.29 13.23
N LYS A 18 4.73 -2.16 14.48
CA LYS A 18 3.36 -2.37 14.94
C LYS A 18 3.05 -1.48 16.12
N VAL A 19 1.78 -1.13 16.26
CA VAL A 19 1.24 -0.43 17.42
C VAL A 19 -0.15 -0.96 17.72
N ILE A 20 -0.50 -0.99 19.00
CA ILE A 20 -1.86 -1.27 19.46
C ILE A 20 -2.37 0.05 20.03
N LEU A 21 -3.47 0.55 19.48
CA LEU A 21 -4.13 1.76 19.93
C LEU A 21 -5.39 1.35 20.70
N ASP A 22 -5.62 1.98 21.85
CA ASP A 22 -6.91 1.91 22.54
C ASP A 22 -7.70 3.17 22.17
N LEU A 23 -8.75 3.00 21.39
CA LEU A 23 -9.58 4.08 20.85
C LEU A 23 -11.02 3.83 21.28
N ASP A 24 -11.55 4.69 22.16
CA ASP A 24 -12.91 4.58 22.70
C ASP A 24 -13.22 3.19 23.29
N GLY A 25 -12.24 2.59 23.99
CA GLY A 25 -12.35 1.27 24.62
C GLY A 25 -12.26 0.10 23.63
N LYS A 26 -11.90 0.37 22.37
CA LYS A 26 -11.69 -0.64 21.33
C LYS A 26 -10.21 -0.76 20.99
N LYS A 27 -9.73 -1.99 20.93
CA LYS A 27 -8.33 -2.26 20.58
C LYS A 27 -8.15 -2.30 19.07
N THR A 28 -7.34 -1.37 18.57
CA THR A 28 -6.97 -1.27 17.16
C THR A 28 -5.52 -1.71 16.98
N TRP A 29 -5.33 -2.80 16.25
CA TRP A 29 -4.00 -3.30 15.91
C TRP A 29 -3.55 -2.76 14.56
N VAL A 30 -2.46 -2.00 14.54
CA VAL A 30 -1.89 -1.39 13.34
C VAL A 30 -0.50 -1.97 13.09
N PHE A 31 -0.23 -2.38 11.86
CA PHE A 31 1.10 -2.86 11.47
C PHE A 31 1.33 -2.69 9.97
N HIS A 32 2.60 -2.68 9.57
CA HIS A 32 2.95 -2.74 8.16
C HIS A 32 2.91 -4.21 7.67
N GLY A 33 2.20 -4.47 6.58
CA GLY A 33 1.93 -5.84 6.09
C GLY A 33 3.19 -6.68 5.80
N ASP A 34 4.34 -6.03 5.70
CA ASP A 34 5.66 -6.64 5.59
C ASP A 34 6.00 -7.65 6.68
N VAL A 35 5.38 -7.57 7.85
CA VAL A 35 5.60 -8.54 8.94
C VAL A 35 5.23 -9.96 8.48
N PHE A 36 4.30 -10.07 7.52
CA PHE A 36 3.92 -11.35 6.92
C PHE A 36 4.79 -11.74 5.72
N ASP A 37 5.65 -10.83 5.23
CA ASP A 37 6.47 -11.04 4.03
C ASP A 37 7.46 -12.19 4.18
N ALA A 38 8.00 -12.45 5.37
CA ALA A 38 8.90 -13.58 5.59
C ALA A 38 8.22 -14.93 5.32
N SER A 39 6.90 -15.02 5.53
CA SER A 39 6.10 -16.20 5.22
C SER A 39 5.54 -16.20 3.78
N ILE A 40 5.75 -15.10 3.04
CA ILE A 40 5.12 -14.74 1.77
C ILE A 40 6.14 -14.51 0.62
N GLN A 41 7.45 -14.66 0.87
CA GLN A 41 8.52 -14.22 -0.05
C GLN A 41 8.46 -14.76 -1.50
N HIS A 42 7.72 -15.84 -1.78
CA HIS A 42 7.61 -16.40 -3.13
C HIS A 42 6.62 -15.69 -4.08
N SER A 43 5.75 -14.79 -3.58
CA SER A 43 4.66 -14.19 -4.38
C SER A 43 4.84 -12.72 -4.75
N LYS A 44 5.81 -12.02 -4.15
CA LYS A 44 6.04 -10.57 -4.37
C LYS A 44 6.33 -10.17 -5.81
N TRP A 45 7.05 -11.01 -6.55
CA TRP A 45 7.29 -10.78 -7.97
C TRP A 45 6.01 -10.90 -8.80
N LEU A 46 5.06 -11.76 -8.41
CA LEU A 46 3.79 -11.92 -9.11
C LEU A 46 2.85 -10.72 -8.92
N ALA A 47 2.81 -10.13 -7.72
CA ALA A 47 1.94 -8.98 -7.43
C ALA A 47 2.33 -7.74 -8.26
N LYS A 48 3.63 -7.48 -8.40
CA LYS A 48 4.15 -6.33 -9.17
C LYS A 48 3.97 -6.47 -10.69
N LEU A 49 3.76 -7.69 -11.19
CA LEU A 49 3.44 -7.96 -12.60
C LEU A 49 1.95 -7.78 -12.94
N GLY A 50 1.06 -7.65 -11.95
CA GLY A 50 -0.38 -7.61 -12.16
C GLY A 50 -0.89 -6.39 -12.94
N GLY A 51 -0.39 -5.19 -12.62
CA GLY A 51 -0.83 -3.93 -13.25
C GLY A 51 -0.18 -3.67 -14.61
N TYR A 52 1.15 -3.70 -14.68
CA TYR A 52 1.91 -3.51 -15.93
C TYR A 52 1.84 -4.69 -16.90
N GLY A 53 1.42 -5.86 -16.41
CA GLY A 53 1.32 -7.07 -17.21
C GLY A 53 0.24 -6.98 -18.28
N TYR A 54 -0.89 -6.31 -18.03
CA TYR A 54 -2.01 -6.30 -18.98
C TYR A 54 -1.63 -5.71 -20.34
N ASP A 55 -1.05 -4.50 -20.33
CA ASP A 55 -0.63 -3.81 -21.55
C ASP A 55 0.56 -4.50 -22.22
N PHE A 56 1.55 -4.96 -21.43
CA PHE A 56 2.68 -5.74 -21.95
C PHE A 56 2.19 -7.05 -22.61
N LEU A 57 1.23 -7.74 -22.02
CA LEU A 57 0.70 -9.00 -22.51
C LEU A 57 -0.19 -8.81 -23.75
N ILE A 58 -0.89 -7.69 -23.88
CA ILE A 58 -1.61 -7.31 -25.11
C ILE A 58 -0.62 -7.07 -26.25
N VAL A 59 0.44 -6.31 -26.01
CA VAL A 59 1.48 -6.04 -27.02
C VAL A 59 2.21 -7.34 -27.39
N PHE A 60 2.54 -8.17 -26.40
CA PHE A 60 3.22 -9.45 -26.61
C PHE A 60 2.34 -10.48 -27.34
N ASN A 61 1.05 -10.56 -27.02
CA ASN A 61 0.11 -11.43 -27.72
C ASN A 61 -0.09 -11.00 -29.19
N GLN A 62 -0.07 -9.69 -29.46
CA GLN A 62 -0.08 -9.17 -30.82
C GLN A 62 1.21 -9.52 -31.56
N LEU A 63 2.37 -9.39 -30.91
CA LEU A 63 3.68 -9.73 -31.48
C LEU A 63 3.78 -11.23 -31.84
N ILE A 64 3.38 -12.12 -30.93
CA ILE A 64 3.39 -13.57 -31.16
C ILE A 64 2.43 -13.94 -32.30
N ASN A 65 1.21 -13.40 -32.31
CA ASN A 65 0.26 -13.68 -33.37
C ASN A 65 0.74 -13.14 -34.72
N TRP A 66 1.44 -12.01 -34.75
CA TRP A 66 2.05 -11.48 -35.97
C TRP A 66 3.14 -12.42 -36.52
N PHE A 67 4.03 -12.94 -35.66
CA PHE A 67 5.04 -13.94 -36.06
C PHE A 67 4.42 -15.28 -36.49
N LEU A 68 3.41 -15.79 -35.77
CA LEU A 68 2.73 -17.05 -36.11
C LEU A 68 2.02 -16.96 -37.45
N LEU A 69 1.32 -15.86 -37.73
CA LEU A 69 0.67 -15.61 -39.01
C LEU A 69 1.70 -15.53 -40.16
N ARG A 70 2.87 -14.94 -39.90
CA ARG A 70 3.97 -14.88 -40.89
C ARG A 70 4.62 -16.25 -41.15
N LEU A 71 4.47 -17.19 -40.23
CA LEU A 71 4.92 -18.58 -40.33
C LEU A 71 3.80 -19.56 -40.74
N GLY A 72 2.61 -19.06 -41.11
CA GLY A 72 1.48 -19.87 -41.57
C GLY A 72 0.77 -20.69 -40.49
N LYS A 73 0.95 -20.35 -39.19
CA LYS A 73 0.34 -21.04 -38.05
C LYS A 73 -0.88 -20.29 -37.51
N GLU A 74 -1.80 -21.03 -36.88
CA GLU A 74 -3.03 -20.49 -36.30
C GLU A 74 -2.78 -19.56 -35.09
N ARG A 75 -3.76 -18.69 -34.83
CA ARG A 75 -3.71 -17.70 -33.73
C ARG A 75 -3.68 -18.39 -32.37
N TYR A 76 -2.81 -17.92 -31.48
CA TYR A 76 -2.71 -18.38 -30.10
C TYR A 76 -3.37 -17.38 -29.14
N SER A 77 -4.18 -17.87 -28.19
CA SER A 77 -4.91 -17.03 -27.22
C SER A 77 -4.32 -17.15 -25.82
N LEU A 78 -3.49 -16.17 -25.43
CA LEU A 78 -2.89 -16.08 -24.08
C LEU A 78 -3.92 -15.76 -22.97
N SER A 79 -5.13 -15.32 -23.32
CA SER A 79 -6.19 -14.85 -22.41
C SER A 79 -6.54 -15.85 -21.30
N LYS A 80 -6.46 -17.15 -21.59
CA LYS A 80 -6.77 -18.22 -20.61
C LYS A 80 -5.69 -18.35 -19.52
N LYS A 81 -4.41 -18.13 -19.85
CA LYS A 81 -3.31 -18.14 -18.87
C LYS A 81 -3.32 -16.86 -18.02
N ILE A 82 -3.63 -15.71 -18.63
CA ILE A 82 -3.75 -14.41 -17.96
C ILE A 82 -4.86 -14.45 -16.90
N LYS A 83 -6.02 -15.03 -17.24
CA LYS A 83 -7.15 -15.20 -16.30
C LYS A 83 -6.75 -15.99 -15.04
N ASN A 84 -5.84 -16.95 -15.18
CA ASN A 84 -5.35 -17.74 -14.05
C ASN A 84 -4.34 -16.97 -13.19
N SER A 85 -3.47 -16.16 -13.80
CA SER A 85 -2.52 -15.30 -13.07
C SER A 85 -3.22 -14.22 -12.23
N VAL A 86 -4.23 -13.56 -12.80
CA VAL A 86 -5.06 -12.56 -12.07
C VAL A 86 -5.80 -13.21 -10.91
N LYS A 87 -6.41 -14.37 -11.13
CA LYS A 87 -7.03 -15.15 -10.04
C LYS A 87 -6.02 -15.54 -8.95
N GLY A 88 -4.77 -15.84 -9.33
CA GLY A 88 -3.69 -16.13 -8.40
C GLY A 88 -3.35 -14.94 -7.50
N ALA A 89 -3.21 -13.74 -8.07
CA ALA A 89 -2.95 -12.52 -7.32
C ALA A 89 -4.09 -12.15 -6.36
N VAL A 90 -5.35 -12.25 -6.81
CA VAL A 90 -6.54 -12.02 -5.98
C VAL A 90 -6.61 -13.02 -4.81
N LYS A 91 -6.32 -14.30 -5.08
CA LYS A 91 -6.26 -15.34 -4.03
C LYS A 91 -5.14 -15.06 -3.04
N PHE A 92 -4.00 -14.56 -3.52
CA PHE A 92 -2.86 -14.21 -2.67
C PHE A 92 -3.17 -13.02 -1.74
N ILE A 93 -3.79 -11.94 -2.24
CA ILE A 93 -4.27 -10.82 -1.43
C ILE A 93 -5.29 -11.32 -0.40
N SER A 94 -6.28 -12.11 -0.85
CA SER A 94 -7.30 -12.68 0.03
C SER A 94 -6.69 -13.52 1.15
N ASN A 95 -5.62 -14.26 0.88
CA ASN A 95 -4.91 -15.04 1.91
C ASN A 95 -4.25 -14.12 2.95
N PHE A 96 -3.59 -13.04 2.53
CA PHE A 96 -2.98 -12.08 3.45
C PHE A 96 -4.02 -11.40 4.35
N GLU A 97 -5.07 -10.82 3.75
CA GLU A 97 -6.11 -10.14 4.51
C GLU A 97 -6.79 -11.10 5.48
N LYS A 98 -7.06 -12.33 5.03
CA LYS A 98 -7.67 -13.38 5.87
C LYS A 98 -6.77 -13.71 7.06
N THR A 99 -5.47 -13.94 6.85
CA THR A 99 -4.53 -14.22 7.94
C THR A 99 -4.46 -13.06 8.94
N ALA A 100 -4.39 -11.82 8.46
CA ALA A 100 -4.40 -10.64 9.33
C ALA A 100 -5.68 -10.56 10.18
N THR A 101 -6.84 -10.79 9.56
CA THR A 101 -8.13 -10.74 10.26
C THR A 101 -8.34 -11.90 11.22
N ASP A 102 -7.92 -13.12 10.86
CA ASP A 102 -8.03 -14.30 11.72
C ASP A 102 -7.17 -14.11 12.98
N LEU A 103 -5.91 -13.66 12.81
CA LEU A 103 -5.03 -13.37 13.93
C LEU A 103 -5.59 -12.23 14.79
N ALA A 104 -6.21 -11.22 14.17
CA ALA A 104 -6.79 -10.12 14.91
C ALA A 104 -7.96 -10.57 15.80
N ILE A 105 -8.83 -11.43 15.27
CA ILE A 105 -9.95 -12.03 16.02
C ILE A 105 -9.41 -12.92 17.14
N GLU A 106 -8.42 -13.77 16.86
CA GLU A 106 -7.82 -14.66 17.87
C GLU A 106 -7.17 -13.92 19.03
N ASN A 107 -6.64 -12.71 18.79
CA ASN A 107 -6.05 -11.86 19.81
C ASN A 107 -7.04 -10.87 20.44
N GLY A 108 -8.32 -10.93 20.06
CA GLY A 108 -9.37 -10.09 20.64
C GLY A 108 -9.24 -8.61 20.30
N TYR A 109 -8.74 -8.28 19.11
CA TYR A 109 -8.77 -6.91 18.59
C TYR A 109 -10.11 -6.60 17.91
N ASP A 110 -10.60 -5.38 18.09
CA ASP A 110 -11.83 -4.90 17.44
C ASP A 110 -11.58 -4.44 16.01
N THR A 111 -10.39 -3.89 15.76
CA THR A 111 -10.00 -3.34 14.47
C THR A 111 -8.57 -3.77 14.12
N VAL A 112 -8.34 -4.11 12.86
CA VAL A 112 -7.01 -4.36 12.31
C VAL A 112 -6.76 -3.46 11.11
N ILE A 113 -5.62 -2.77 11.12
CA ILE A 113 -5.19 -1.84 10.07
C ILE A 113 -3.87 -2.35 9.52
N CYS A 114 -3.84 -2.65 8.23
CA CYS A 114 -2.60 -3.03 7.56
C CYS A 114 -2.41 -2.23 6.27
N GLY A 115 -1.14 -2.03 5.90
CA GLY A 115 -0.76 -1.44 4.61
C GLY A 115 -0.48 -2.51 3.56
N HIS A 116 0.58 -2.31 2.78
CA HIS A 116 1.24 -3.29 1.88
C HIS A 116 0.49 -3.68 0.59
N ILE A 117 -0.84 -3.84 0.60
CA ILE A 117 -1.59 -4.19 -0.62
C ILE A 117 -1.96 -2.97 -1.48
N HIS A 118 -1.72 -1.75 -1.00
CA HIS A 118 -2.00 -0.49 -1.71
C HIS A 118 -3.45 -0.41 -2.25
N GLN A 119 -4.40 -1.03 -1.55
CA GLN A 119 -5.81 -1.00 -1.94
C GLN A 119 -6.64 -0.48 -0.75
N PRO A 120 -7.30 0.68 -0.86
CA PRO A 120 -8.15 1.17 0.21
C PRO A 120 -9.30 0.20 0.46
N GLN A 121 -9.49 -0.20 1.72
CA GLN A 121 -10.50 -1.17 2.11
C GLN A 121 -11.05 -0.85 3.50
N LYS A 122 -12.36 -0.99 3.66
CA LYS A 122 -13.06 -0.95 4.94
C LYS A 122 -14.17 -1.99 4.93
N ARG A 123 -14.03 -3.06 5.70
CA ARG A 123 -15.04 -4.13 5.77
C ARG A 123 -15.04 -4.85 7.11
N MET A 124 -16.21 -5.28 7.55
CA MET A 124 -16.33 -6.22 8.67
C MET A 124 -16.01 -7.62 8.20
N VAL A 125 -15.18 -8.33 8.95
CA VAL A 125 -14.78 -9.72 8.69
C VAL A 125 -15.22 -10.58 9.85
N TYR A 126 -15.69 -11.79 9.55
CA TYR A 126 -16.26 -12.74 10.51
C TYR A 126 -15.60 -14.10 10.33
N ASN A 127 -15.37 -14.79 11.43
CA ASN A 127 -15.04 -16.22 11.46
C ASN A 127 -15.73 -16.88 12.67
N ASP A 128 -15.49 -18.18 12.87
CA ASP A 128 -16.15 -18.96 13.93
C ASP A 128 -15.85 -18.45 15.36
N LYS A 129 -14.79 -17.66 15.54
CA LYS A 129 -14.34 -17.13 16.83
C LYS A 129 -14.80 -15.69 17.10
N GLY A 130 -15.28 -14.97 16.09
CA GLY A 130 -15.72 -13.59 16.26
C GLY A 130 -15.70 -12.75 14.99
N LYS A 131 -15.49 -11.44 15.18
CA LYS A 131 -15.49 -10.44 14.11
C LYS A 131 -14.44 -9.37 14.35
N VAL A 132 -13.95 -8.77 13.28
CA VAL A 132 -13.01 -7.64 13.31
C VAL A 132 -13.31 -6.66 12.18
N LEU A 133 -13.11 -5.36 12.43
CA LEU A 133 -13.11 -4.35 11.38
C LEU A 133 -11.74 -4.36 10.68
N TYR A 134 -11.71 -4.72 9.41
CA TYR A 134 -10.50 -4.66 8.58
C TYR A 134 -10.42 -3.32 7.85
N LEU A 135 -9.26 -2.66 7.94
CA LEU A 135 -8.98 -1.39 7.30
C LEU A 135 -7.65 -1.42 6.54
N ASN A 136 -7.63 -0.78 5.38
CA ASN A 136 -6.42 -0.47 4.62
C ASN A 136 -6.52 0.95 4.07
N SER A 137 -5.47 1.74 4.23
CA SER A 137 -5.45 3.14 3.79
C SER A 137 -5.32 3.33 2.29
N GLY A 138 -4.96 2.28 1.54
CA GLY A 138 -4.53 2.43 0.15
C GLY A 138 -3.14 3.06 0.09
N ASP A 139 -2.95 3.96 -0.87
CA ASP A 139 -1.67 4.60 -1.15
C ASP A 139 -1.84 6.01 -1.70
N TRP A 140 -0.72 6.75 -1.75
CA TRP A 140 -0.66 8.16 -2.16
C TRP A 140 -0.21 8.34 -3.62
N ILE A 141 -0.23 7.27 -4.42
CA ILE A 141 0.24 7.27 -5.81
C ILE A 141 -0.94 7.02 -6.76
N GLU A 142 -1.63 5.90 -6.59
CA GLU A 142 -2.73 5.46 -7.45
C GLU A 142 -4.09 5.81 -6.84
N ASN A 143 -4.27 5.54 -5.53
CA ASN A 143 -5.55 5.74 -4.88
C ASN A 143 -5.72 7.16 -4.29
N LEU A 144 -4.63 7.82 -3.92
CA LEU A 144 -4.61 9.11 -3.22
C LEU A 144 -5.50 9.11 -1.97
N THR A 145 -5.44 8.04 -1.19
CA THR A 145 -6.29 7.87 -0.01
C THR A 145 -5.54 7.91 1.31
N SER A 146 -6.22 8.38 2.36
CA SER A 146 -5.78 8.27 3.74
C SER A 146 -6.86 7.64 4.61
N LEU A 147 -6.46 7.11 5.76
CA LEU A 147 -7.37 6.57 6.76
C LEU A 147 -7.37 7.51 7.98
N GLU A 148 -8.56 7.98 8.37
CA GLU A 148 -8.75 8.93 9.46
C GLU A 148 -9.69 8.38 10.52
N TYR A 149 -9.38 8.62 11.79
CA TYR A 149 -10.27 8.32 12.91
C TYR A 149 -10.81 9.61 13.50
N HIS A 150 -12.13 9.76 13.48
CA HIS A 150 -12.80 10.92 14.05
C HIS A 150 -14.14 10.50 14.66
N ASN A 151 -14.42 10.96 15.88
CA ASN A 151 -15.65 10.68 16.64
C ASN A 151 -16.05 9.18 16.62
N GLY A 152 -15.13 8.31 17.04
CA GLY A 152 -15.40 6.86 17.14
C GLY A 152 -15.42 6.12 15.81
N THR A 153 -15.17 6.80 14.68
CA THR A 153 -15.39 6.26 13.34
C THR A 153 -14.16 6.38 12.46
N TRP A 154 -13.74 5.26 11.88
CA TRP A 154 -12.74 5.21 10.82
C TRP A 154 -13.35 5.60 9.47
N GLN A 155 -12.69 6.47 8.70
CA GLN A 155 -13.10 6.88 7.36
C GLN A 155 -11.91 6.81 6.40
N ILE A 156 -12.18 6.41 5.16
CA ILE A 156 -11.21 6.52 4.06
C ILE A 156 -11.51 7.83 3.35
N LEU A 157 -10.52 8.71 3.31
CA LEU A 157 -10.62 9.98 2.61
C LEU A 157 -9.83 9.91 1.31
N THR A 158 -10.41 10.44 0.23
CA THR A 158 -9.73 10.58 -1.07
C THR A 158 -9.28 12.02 -1.23
N HIS A 159 -8.02 12.20 -1.62
CA HIS A 159 -7.40 13.50 -1.83
C HIS A 159 -7.35 13.82 -3.32
N PRO A 160 -7.63 15.08 -3.71
CA PRO A 160 -7.42 15.49 -5.08
C PRO A 160 -5.92 15.41 -5.41
N PRO A 161 -5.56 15.04 -6.65
CA PRO A 161 -4.18 15.13 -7.09
C PRO A 161 -3.71 16.57 -6.93
N TYR A 162 -2.51 16.75 -6.38
CA TYR A 162 -1.92 18.08 -6.23
C TYR A 162 -1.75 18.70 -7.62
N HIS A 163 -2.63 19.64 -7.96
CA HIS A 163 -2.37 20.57 -9.04
C HIS A 163 -1.48 21.65 -8.48
N LYS A 164 -0.20 21.65 -8.89
CA LYS A 164 0.65 22.82 -8.73
C LYS A 164 -0.09 23.96 -9.42
N LYS A 165 -0.70 24.85 -8.65
CA LYS A 165 -1.12 26.15 -9.16
C LYS A 165 0.15 26.72 -9.77
N GLU A 166 0.16 26.97 -11.08
CA GLU A 166 1.14 27.87 -11.68
C GLU A 166 0.91 29.23 -11.01
N SER A 167 1.46 29.39 -9.82
CA SER A 167 1.89 30.70 -9.39
C SER A 167 3.05 31.00 -10.32
N SER A 168 2.83 31.94 -11.23
CA SER A 168 3.92 32.77 -11.72
C SER A 168 4.52 33.42 -10.47
N ILE A 169 5.45 32.72 -9.83
CA ILE A 169 6.43 33.37 -8.97
C ILE A 169 7.22 34.20 -9.97
N GLU A 170 6.94 35.50 -10.03
CA GLU A 170 7.89 36.45 -10.58
C GLU A 170 9.20 36.21 -9.80
N VAL A 171 10.25 35.83 -10.53
CA VAL A 171 11.52 35.33 -9.98
C VAL A 171 12.37 36.49 -9.44
N ASP A 172 11.76 37.60 -9.03
CA ASP A 172 12.48 38.80 -8.63
C ASP A 172 12.80 38.85 -7.11
N ASP A 173 12.17 38.01 -6.27
CA ASP A 173 12.33 38.05 -4.81
C ASP A 173 12.82 36.74 -4.16
N ILE A 174 13.57 35.89 -4.88
CA ILE A 174 14.32 34.83 -4.19
C ILE A 174 15.62 35.44 -3.67
N GLU A 175 15.60 35.97 -2.45
CA GLU A 175 16.84 36.14 -1.69
C GLU A 175 17.53 34.78 -1.61
N GLU A 176 18.77 34.72 -2.10
CA GLU A 176 19.62 33.54 -2.09
C GLU A 176 19.61 32.91 -0.69
N ILE A 177 19.00 31.72 -0.56
CA ILE A 177 18.97 30.99 0.70
C ILE A 177 20.40 30.63 1.07
N ASN A 178 20.96 31.36 2.04
CA ASN A 178 22.28 31.14 2.58
C ASN A 178 22.28 29.84 3.40
N LEU A 179 22.59 28.72 2.75
CA LEU A 179 22.66 27.38 3.34
C LEU A 179 23.40 27.34 4.71
N PRO A 180 24.53 28.04 4.87
CA PRO A 180 25.20 28.20 6.18
C PRO A 180 24.31 28.74 7.31
N SER A 181 23.43 29.72 7.06
CA SER A 181 22.59 30.31 8.12
C SER A 181 21.45 29.39 8.53
N LEU A 182 20.91 28.61 7.59
CA LEU A 182 19.90 27.59 7.85
C LEU A 182 20.47 26.43 8.67
N ILE A 183 21.71 26.03 8.41
CA ILE A 183 22.37 24.98 9.20
C ILE A 183 22.62 25.47 10.64
N ALA A 184 23.05 26.73 10.81
CA ALA A 184 23.31 27.32 12.13
C ALA A 184 22.04 27.41 13.00
N SER A 185 20.89 27.72 12.42
CA SER A 185 19.62 27.83 13.16
C SER A 185 19.09 26.47 13.64
N ILE A 186 19.40 25.39 12.91
CA ILE A 186 18.99 24.02 13.26
C ILE A 186 19.99 23.39 14.26
N SER A 187 21.25 23.82 14.25
CA SER A 187 22.30 23.30 15.13
C SER A 187 22.46 24.05 16.46
N SER A 188 21.68 25.11 16.70
CA SER A 188 21.77 25.89 17.94
C SER A 188 21.06 25.15 19.08
N PRO A 189 21.75 24.76 20.17
CA PRO A 189 21.11 24.16 21.33
C PRO A 189 20.36 25.24 22.12
N HIS A 190 19.09 24.96 22.47
CA HIS A 190 18.41 25.66 23.56
C HIS A 190 18.95 25.20 24.91
#